data_AF-A0A0C1L6C8-F1
#
_entry.id   AF-A0A0C1L6C8-F1
#
_cell.length_a   1.000
_cell.length_b   1.000
_cell.length_c   1.000
_cell.angle_alpha   90.00
_cell.angle_beta   90.00
_cell.angle_gamma   90.00
#
_symmetry.space_group_name_H-M   'P 1'
#
loop_
_entity.id
_entity.type
_entity.pdbx_description
1 polymer ?
#
loop_
_entity_poly.entity_id
_entity_poly.type
_entity_poly.pdbx_seq_one_letter_code
_entity_poly.pdbx_strand_id
1 'polypeptide(L)' 'MALFAFNLTLRAQEKVEIDSQEVGNFFQRNWMWITGGVVLLVLILLFSRGGGKNRRVTTTVVKDDLGNVKTVKTTDIRE' A
#
# COMPACT_ATOMS: atom_id res chain seq x y z
N MET A 1 35.69 -15.98 -21.29
CA MET A 1 34.80 -15.48 -20.22
C MET A 1 35.22 -14.13 -19.65
N ALA A 2 36.51 -13.80 -19.51
CA ALA A 2 36.95 -12.50 -18.97
C ALA A 2 36.64 -11.28 -19.86
N LEU A 3 36.63 -11.45 -21.18
CA LEU A 3 36.32 -10.36 -22.14
C LEU A 3 34.87 -9.88 -22.06
N PHE A 4 33.92 -10.76 -21.70
CA PHE A 4 32.51 -10.39 -21.55
C PHE A 4 32.28 -9.58 -20.26
N ALA A 5 32.94 -9.98 -19.17
CA ALA A 5 32.89 -9.27 -17.90
C ALA A 5 33.51 -7.87 -18.00
N PHE A 6 34.66 -7.73 -18.69
CA PHE A 6 35.33 -6.44 -18.87
C PHE A 6 34.49 -5.41 -19.64
N ASN A 7 33.79 -5.83 -20.70
CA ASN A 7 32.87 -4.96 -21.44
C ASN A 7 31.66 -4.51 -20.60
N LEU A 8 31.16 -5.37 -19.69
CA LEU A 8 30.09 -5.02 -18.77
C LEU A 8 30.54 -4.01 -17.71
N THR A 9 31.76 -4.15 -17.18
CA THR A 9 32.30 -3.22 -16.17
C THR A 9 32.65 -1.84 -16.75
N LEU A 10 33.03 -1.77 -18.04
CA LEU A 10 33.27 -0.51 -18.74
C LEU A 10 31.95 0.22 -19.08
N ARG A 11 30.89 -0.50 -19.47
CA ARG A 11 29.55 0.09 -19.69
C ARG A 11 28.87 0.56 -18.41
N ALA A 12 29.18 -0.04 -17.26
CA ALA A 12 28.68 0.41 -15.96
C ALA A 12 29.39 1.68 -15.43
N GLN A 13 30.49 2.10 -16.08
CA GLN A 13 31.23 3.33 -15.80
C GLN A 13 30.97 4.43 -16.85
N GLU A 14 29.88 4.33 -17.62
CA GLU A 14 29.34 5.51 -18.30
C GLU A 14 29.07 6.55 -17.21
N LYS A 15 29.87 7.63 -17.21
CA LYS A 15 29.52 8.84 -16.49
C LYS A 15 28.08 9.13 -16.88
N VAL A 16 27.17 9.04 -15.92
CA VAL A 16 25.81 9.53 -16.09
C VAL A 16 25.97 11.05 -16.18
N GLU A 17 26.29 11.55 -17.36
CA GLU A 17 26.18 12.96 -17.69
C GLU A 17 24.69 13.24 -17.67
N ILE A 18 24.20 13.58 -16.48
CA ILE A 18 22.82 13.98 -16.29
C ILE A 18 22.64 15.26 -17.09
N ASP A 19 21.98 15.13 -18.24
CA ASP A 19 21.54 16.29 -18.99
C ASP A 19 20.50 17.05 -18.15
N SER A 20 20.98 18.08 -17.46
CA SER A 20 20.17 18.94 -16.61
C SER A 20 18.99 19.58 -17.36
N GLN A 21 19.12 19.76 -18.68
CA GLN A 21 18.06 20.31 -19.53
C GLN A 21 16.97 19.26 -19.81
N GLU A 22 17.36 18.02 -20.10
CA GLU A 22 16.42 16.92 -20.29
C GLU A 22 15.63 16.62 -19.00
N VAL A 23 16.34 16.55 -17.87
CA VAL A 23 15.74 16.32 -16.56
C VAL A 23 14.80 17.47 -16.18
N GLY A 24 15.22 18.72 -16.38
CA GLY A 24 14.37 19.89 -16.15
C GLY A 24 13.09 19.87 -16.97
N ASN A 25 13.19 19.52 -18.26
CA ASN A 25 12.04 19.45 -19.15
C ASN A 25 11.08 18.29 -18.79
N PHE A 26 11.60 17.15 -18.33
CA PHE A 26 10.79 16.06 -17.78
C PHE A 26 10.02 16.53 -16.53
N PHE A 27 10.70 17.18 -15.58
CA PHE A 27 10.03 17.65 -14.37
C PHE A 27 9.00 18.74 -14.66
N GLN A 28 9.30 19.70 -15.53
CA GLN A 28 8.32 20.72 -15.94
C GLN A 28 7.07 20.11 -16.57
N ARG A 29 7.23 19.14 -17.47
CA ARG A 29 6.11 18.47 -18.13
C ARG A 29 5.27 17.63 -17.17
N ASN A 30 5.90 17.01 -16.17
CA ASN A 30 5.24 16.07 -15.26
C ASN A 30 4.89 16.67 -13.89
N TRP A 31 5.23 17.93 -13.63
CA TRP A 31 5.07 18.56 -12.32
C TRP A 31 3.62 18.48 -11.79
N MET A 32 2.64 18.59 -12.68
CA MET A 32 1.22 18.48 -12.31
C MET A 32 0.87 17.09 -11.75
N TRP A 33 1.37 16.03 -12.37
CA TRP A 33 1.16 14.65 -11.92
C TRP A 33 1.87 14.35 -10.61
N ILE A 34 3.11 14.85 -10.47
CA ILE A 34 3.90 14.71 -9.24
C ILE A 34 3.16 15.40 -8.08
N THR A 35 2.75 16.65 -8.29
CA THR A 35 2.01 17.43 -7.27
C THR A 35 0.67 16.77 -6.94
N GLY A 36 -0.07 16.29 -7.95
CA GLY A 36 -1.33 15.57 -7.76
C GLY A 36 -1.16 14.27 -6.96
N GLY A 37 -0.12 13.48 -7.25
CA GLY A 37 0.19 12.26 -6.50
C GLY A 37 0.56 12.53 -5.04
N VAL A 38 1.33 13.59 -4.77
CA VAL A 38 1.68 14.01 -3.41
C VAL A 38 0.43 14.45 -2.64
N VAL A 39 -0.42 15.28 -3.24
CA VAL A 39 -1.68 15.73 -2.61
C VAL A 39 -2.59 14.54 -2.33
N LEU A 40 -2.73 13.61 -3.27
CA LEU A 40 -3.54 12.40 -3.09
C LEU A 40 -3.03 11.54 -1.93
N LEU A 41 -1.71 11.34 -1.81
CA LEU A 41 -1.12 10.61 -0.68
C LEU A 41 -1.43 11.28 0.65
N VAL A 42 -1.32 12.61 0.73
CA VAL A 42 -1.68 13.38 1.93
C VAL A 42 -3.16 13.17 2.27
N LEU A 43 -4.05 13.23 1.29
CA LEU A 43 -5.48 12.98 1.52
C LEU A 43 -5.73 11.55 2.04
N ILE A 44 -5.11 10.54 1.43
CA ILE A 44 -5.21 9.15 1.91
C ILE A 44 -4.77 9.04 3.36
N LEU A 45 -3.64 9.66 3.74
CA LEU A 45 -3.16 9.63 5.11
C LEU A 45 -4.15 10.31 6.08
N LEU A 46 -4.70 11.47 5.70
CA LEU A 46 -5.68 12.20 6.51
C LEU A 46 -6.98 11.42 6.69
N PHE A 47 -7.48 10.78 5.63
CA PHE A 47 -8.76 10.06 5.67
C PHE A 47 -8.65 8.59 6.09
N SER A 48 -7.46 7.99 6.06
CA SER A 48 -7.23 6.60 6.48
C SER A 48 -7.45 6.36 7.99
N ARG A 49 -7.48 7.43 8.80
CA ARG A 49 -7.64 7.35 10.26
C ARG A 49 -9.04 6.93 10.72
N GLY A 50 -10.00 6.76 9.80
CA GLY A 50 -11.36 6.32 10.10
C GLY A 50 -11.56 4.79 10.29
N GLY A 51 -10.53 3.97 10.03
CA GLY A 51 -10.63 2.51 10.08
C GLY A 51 -10.45 1.91 11.48
N GLY A 52 -11.28 2.30 12.45
CA GLY A 52 -11.08 1.91 13.85
C GLY A 52 -12.34 1.49 14.58
N LYS A 53 -12.96 0.36 14.19
CA LYS A 53 -13.67 -0.54 15.12
C LYS A 53 -13.97 -1.86 14.42
N ASN A 54 -13.05 -2.83 14.51
CA ASN A 54 -13.39 -4.22 14.21
C ASN A 54 -14.47 -4.65 15.21
N ARG A 55 -15.75 -4.53 14.86
CA ARG A 55 -16.85 -5.05 15.68
C ARG A 55 -16.78 -6.57 15.63
N ARG A 56 -16.34 -7.17 16.72
CA ARG A 56 -16.28 -8.63 16.85
C ARG A 56 -17.66 -9.12 17.27
N VAL A 57 -18.45 -9.58 16.31
CA VAL A 57 -19.77 -10.18 16.60
C VAL A 57 -19.54 -11.63 17.02
N THR A 58 -19.89 -11.97 18.26
CA THR A 58 -19.84 -13.37 18.73
C THR A 58 -21.27 -13.91 18.85
N THR A 59 -21.55 -14.96 18.08
CA THR A 59 -22.83 -15.68 18.15
C THR A 59 -22.64 -16.94 18.99
N THR A 60 -23.26 -17.00 20.15
CA THR A 60 -23.27 -18.20 20.99
C THR A 60 -24.55 -18.97 20.73
N VAL A 61 -24.41 -20.21 20.26
CA VAL A 61 -25.52 -21.14 20.03
C VAL A 61 -25.60 -22.09 21.22
N VAL A 62 -26.67 -22.01 21.99
CA VAL A 62 -26.95 -22.94 23.10
C VAL A 62 -27.83 -24.07 22.58
N LYS A 63 -27.34 -25.31 22.68
CA LYS A 63 -28.05 -26.54 22.31
C LYS A 63 -28.43 -27.34 23.55
N ASP A 64 -29.51 -28.11 23.45
CA ASP A 64 -29.94 -29.04 24.51
C ASP A 64 -29.20 -30.38 24.44
N ASP A 65 -29.43 -31.24 25.43
CA ASP A 65 -28.78 -32.57 25.56
C ASP A 65 -29.18 -33.56 24.45
N LEU A 66 -30.20 -33.22 23.64
CA LEU A 66 -30.67 -33.95 22.47
C LEU A 66 -30.15 -33.33 21.15
N GLY A 67 -29.32 -32.30 21.23
CA GLY A 67 -28.68 -31.63 20.09
C GLY A 67 -29.52 -30.54 19.41
N ASN A 68 -30.72 -30.25 19.92
CA ASN A 68 -31.60 -29.23 19.34
C ASN A 68 -31.17 -27.82 19.74
N VAL A 69 -31.30 -26.86 18.82
CA VAL A 69 -30.95 -25.46 19.09
C VAL A 69 -32.03 -24.82 19.96
N LYS A 70 -31.68 -24.45 21.19
CA LYS A 70 -32.62 -23.88 22.16
C LYS A 70 -32.61 -22.36 22.16
N THR A 71 -31.44 -21.73 21.98
CA THR A 71 -31.34 -20.26 21.97
C THR A 71 -30.09 -19.81 21.20
N VAL A 72 -30.25 -18.81 20.33
CA VAL A 72 -29.13 -18.12 19.67
C VAL A 72 -28.98 -16.75 20.33
N LYS A 73 -27.86 -16.50 21.00
CA LYS A 73 -27.53 -15.19 21.57
C LYS A 73 -26.42 -14.56 20.73
N THR A 74 -26.75 -13.48 20.04
CA THR A 74 -25.77 -12.65 19.34
C THR A 74 -25.38 -11.51 20.26
N THR A 75 -24.11 -11.47 20.68
CA THR A 75 -23.60 -10.38 21.50
C THR A 75 -22.59 -9.59 20.68
N ASP A 76 -22.85 -8.29 20.56
CA ASP A 76 -21.99 -7.36 19.84
C ASP A 76 -20.86 -6.94 20.78
N ILE A 77 -19.66 -7.50 20.61
CA ILE A 77 -18.52 -7.16 21.47
C ILE A 77 -17.91 -5.89 20.88
N ARG A 78 -18.21 -4.75 21.52
CA ARG A 78 -17.56 -3.47 21.25
C ARG A 78 -16.27 -3.41 22.07
N GLU A 79 -15.14 -3.73 21.43
CA GLU A 79 -13.82 -3.25 21.90
C GLU A 79 -13.70 -1.73 21.69
#